data_AF-X7F664-F1
#
_entry.id   AF-X7F664-F1
#
_cell.length_a   1.000
_cell.length_b   1.000
_cell.length_c   1.000
_cell.angle_alpha   90.00
_cell.angle_beta   90.00
_cell.angle_gamma   90.00
#
_symmetry.space_group_name_H-M   'P 1'
#
loop_
_entity.id
_entity.type
_entity.pdbx_description
1 polymer ?
#
loop_
_entity_poly.entity_id
_entity_poly.type
_entity_poly.pdbx_seq_one_letter_code
_entity_poly.pdbx_strand_id
1 'polypeptide(L)'
;MRLMMRGNTWHLRRRVPARFAAVESRREVWVSLKTDSRRQAARKATAVWESLVAAWEAQLAGRSDDGTARLDAARAIAASHGLTYKPIRDVEDLPLEELLARVEVLQRRDGTANAVTAPAVLGTIEVPSVTVSEALREYWTLTSDRVRDKSADQKRRWENPRKKAVRNFIDVVGDKPVAELTRADFLDFRSWWLERLAEETLTPNSANKDLIHLSDVLKTVDELKGFDLNLPLQKLMLKEGDKKERVPFSDAWVRDRLLAQDALSGLNPEARAILVGMINTGYLTCSLW
;
A
#
# COMPACT_ATOMS: atom_id res chain seq x y z
N MET A 1 -19.15 -35.45 -7.00
CA MET A 1 -19.11 -34.57 -8.18
C MET A 1 -19.64 -35.36 -9.36
N ARG A 2 -20.63 -34.87 -10.13
CA ARG A 2 -21.19 -35.59 -11.27
C ARG A 2 -21.13 -34.72 -12.52
N LEU A 3 -20.60 -35.26 -13.61
CA LEU A 3 -20.64 -34.64 -14.94
C LEU A 3 -21.89 -35.14 -15.65
N MET A 4 -22.71 -34.22 -16.15
CA MET A 4 -23.91 -34.55 -16.90
C MET A 4 -23.96 -33.81 -18.22
N MET A 5 -24.24 -34.54 -19.29
CA MET A 5 -24.40 -33.98 -20.61
C MET A 5 -25.83 -33.45 -20.76
N ARG A 6 -25.98 -32.20 -21.20
CA ARG A 6 -27.27 -31.63 -21.63
C ARG A 6 -27.08 -31.08 -23.04
N GLY A 7 -27.85 -31.60 -23.99
CA GLY A 7 -27.58 -31.35 -25.42
C GLY A 7 -26.16 -31.80 -25.79
N ASN A 8 -25.37 -30.91 -26.39
CA ASN A 8 -23.99 -31.17 -26.79
C ASN A 8 -22.94 -30.61 -25.81
N THR A 9 -23.33 -30.25 -24.58
CA THR A 9 -22.41 -29.62 -23.61
C THR A 9 -22.42 -30.33 -22.26
N TRP A 10 -21.24 -30.51 -21.69
CA TRP A 10 -21.06 -31.05 -20.35
C TRP A 10 -21.31 -29.98 -19.28
N HIS A 11 -22.08 -30.35 -18.27
CA HIS A 11 -22.33 -29.56 -17.08
C HIS A 11 -21.78 -30.27 -15.84
N LEU A 12 -21.19 -29.47 -14.95
CA LEU A 12 -20.90 -29.86 -13.58
C LEU A 12 -22.19 -29.77 -12.76
N ARG A 13 -22.62 -30.89 -12.16
CA ARG A 13 -23.62 -30.91 -11.09
C ARG A 13 -22.97 -31.31 -9.77
N ARG A 14 -23.13 -30.45 -8.76
CA ARG A 14 -22.70 -30.73 -7.39
C ARG A 14 -23.58 -30.03 -6.37
N ARG A 15 -23.76 -30.69 -5.22
CA ARG A 15 -24.45 -30.13 -4.06
C ARG A 15 -23.61 -29.01 -3.44
N VAL A 16 -24.27 -27.93 -3.04
CA VAL A 16 -23.64 -26.84 -2.28
C VAL A 16 -23.36 -27.33 -0.85
N PRO A 17 -22.12 -27.19 -0.34
CA PRO A 17 -21.80 -27.52 1.05
C PRO A 17 -22.65 -26.72 2.05
N ALA A 18 -23.06 -27.35 3.16
CA ALA A 18 -23.99 -26.75 4.12
C ALA A 18 -23.49 -25.41 4.72
N ARG A 19 -22.17 -25.26 4.90
CA ARG A 19 -21.55 -24.02 5.39
C ARG A 19 -21.86 -22.78 4.54
N PHE A 20 -22.16 -22.96 3.25
CA PHE A 20 -22.46 -21.88 2.30
C PHE A 20 -23.96 -21.61 2.13
N ALA A 21 -24.83 -22.32 2.85
CA ALA A 21 -26.29 -22.18 2.71
C ALA A 21 -26.79 -20.75 3.01
N ALA A 22 -26.03 -19.98 3.79
CA ALA A 22 -26.35 -18.61 4.14
C ALA A 22 -26.14 -17.62 2.97
N VAL A 23 -25.28 -17.95 2.00
CA VAL A 23 -24.94 -17.11 0.83
C VAL A 23 -25.47 -17.68 -0.48
N GLU A 24 -25.64 -18.99 -0.55
CA GLU A 24 -26.15 -19.71 -1.71
C GLU A 24 -27.41 -20.50 -1.33
N SER A 25 -28.57 -20.03 -1.79
CA SER A 25 -29.87 -20.66 -1.48
C SER A 25 -30.10 -21.96 -2.27
N ARG A 26 -29.37 -22.18 -3.38
CA ARG A 26 -29.52 -23.39 -4.20
C ARG A 26 -28.95 -24.62 -3.48
N ARG A 27 -29.74 -25.70 -3.39
CA ARG A 27 -29.23 -26.99 -2.88
C ARG A 27 -28.18 -27.63 -3.80
N GLU A 28 -28.32 -27.47 -5.10
CA GLU A 28 -27.39 -27.98 -6.11
C GLU A 28 -27.14 -26.94 -7.19
N VAL A 29 -25.88 -26.82 -7.62
CA VAL A 29 -25.47 -25.95 -8.72
C VAL A 29 -25.21 -26.77 -9.98
N TRP A 30 -25.64 -26.22 -11.11
CA TRP A 30 -25.39 -26.73 -12.45
C TRP A 30 -24.61 -25.68 -13.24
N VAL A 31 -23.35 -25.99 -13.57
CA VAL A 31 -22.48 -25.05 -14.28
C VAL A 31 -22.04 -25.66 -15.60
N SER A 32 -22.23 -24.93 -16.70
CA SER A 32 -21.77 -25.36 -18.02
C SER A 32 -20.24 -25.33 -18.08
N LEU A 33 -19.63 -26.39 -18.57
CA LEU A 33 -18.18 -26.50 -18.79
C LEU A 33 -17.80 -26.08 -20.21
N LYS A 34 -18.78 -25.66 -21.03
CA LYS A 34 -18.62 -25.19 -22.42
C LYS A 34 -17.72 -26.12 -23.24
N THR A 35 -17.95 -27.43 -23.14
CA THR A 35 -17.23 -28.45 -23.89
C THR A 35 -18.12 -29.67 -24.10
N ASP A 36 -17.94 -30.35 -25.22
CA ASP A 36 -18.56 -31.61 -25.64
C ASP A 36 -17.70 -32.84 -25.27
N SER A 37 -16.41 -32.64 -24.98
CA SER A 37 -15.48 -33.70 -24.57
C SER A 37 -15.53 -33.97 -23.06
N ARG A 38 -15.87 -35.20 -22.68
CA ARG A 38 -15.90 -35.65 -21.28
C ARG A 38 -14.56 -35.50 -20.57
N ARG A 39 -13.44 -35.73 -21.27
CA ARG A 39 -12.08 -35.64 -20.72
C ARG A 39 -11.71 -34.18 -20.42
N GLN A 40 -12.04 -33.26 -21.32
CA GLN A 40 -11.84 -31.83 -21.09
C GLN A 40 -12.77 -31.31 -19.98
N ALA A 41 -14.02 -31.77 -19.96
CA ALA A 41 -14.98 -31.45 -18.92
C ALA A 41 -14.46 -31.85 -17.53
N ALA A 42 -13.90 -33.05 -17.38
CA ALA A 42 -13.32 -33.51 -16.11
C ALA A 42 -12.17 -32.62 -15.62
N ARG A 43 -11.28 -32.17 -16.52
CA ARG A 43 -10.17 -31.25 -16.17
C ARG A 43 -10.70 -29.87 -15.74
N LYS A 44 -11.66 -29.32 -16.48
CA LYS A 44 -12.26 -28.00 -16.18
C LYS A 44 -13.12 -28.02 -14.91
N ALA A 45 -13.79 -29.14 -14.62
CA ALA A 45 -14.73 -29.24 -13.51
C ALA A 45 -14.09 -28.99 -12.14
N THR A 46 -12.84 -29.42 -11.94
CA THR A 46 -12.11 -29.16 -10.69
C THR A 46 -11.87 -27.66 -10.51
N ALA A 47 -11.28 -27.00 -11.52
CA ALA A 47 -10.99 -25.57 -11.47
C ALA A 47 -12.27 -24.71 -11.33
N VAL A 48 -13.34 -25.07 -12.04
CA VAL A 48 -14.65 -24.39 -11.92
C VAL A 48 -15.24 -24.58 -10.53
N TRP A 49 -15.08 -25.76 -9.93
CA TRP A 49 -15.57 -25.99 -8.58
C TRP A 49 -14.77 -25.23 -7.52
N GLU A 50 -13.45 -25.19 -7.63
CA GLU A 50 -12.58 -24.40 -6.75
C GLU A 50 -12.92 -22.91 -6.83
N SER A 51 -13.15 -22.39 -8.03
CA SER A 51 -13.62 -21.02 -8.25
C SER A 51 -14.97 -20.73 -7.58
N LEU A 52 -15.95 -21.65 -7.66
CA LEU A 52 -17.23 -21.50 -6.97
C LEU A 52 -17.08 -21.50 -5.45
N VAL A 53 -16.22 -22.37 -4.91
CA VAL A 53 -15.96 -22.42 -3.47
C VAL A 53 -15.30 -21.11 -3.00
N ALA A 54 -14.31 -20.61 -3.72
CA ALA A 54 -13.66 -19.35 -3.43
C ALA A 54 -14.64 -18.17 -3.48
N ALA A 55 -15.56 -18.15 -4.44
CA ALA A 55 -16.60 -17.11 -4.53
C ALA A 55 -17.57 -17.15 -3.33
N TRP A 56 -17.98 -18.34 -2.88
CA TRP A 56 -18.82 -18.46 -1.68
C TRP A 56 -18.08 -18.13 -0.38
N GLU A 57 -16.78 -18.45 -0.29
CA GLU A 57 -15.93 -18.05 0.83
C GLU A 57 -15.79 -16.53 0.89
N ALA A 58 -15.59 -15.88 -0.25
CA ALA A 58 -15.60 -14.42 -0.35
C ALA A 58 -16.94 -13.83 0.11
N GLN A 59 -18.09 -14.38 -0.32
CA GLN A 59 -19.40 -13.91 0.14
C GLN A 59 -19.63 -14.06 1.65
N LEU A 60 -19.06 -15.10 2.28
CA LEU A 60 -19.09 -15.25 3.73
C LEU A 60 -18.16 -14.24 4.41
N ALA A 61 -16.94 -14.04 3.89
CA ALA A 61 -15.99 -13.06 4.40
C ALA A 61 -16.49 -11.61 4.25
N GLY A 62 -17.27 -11.32 3.22
CA GLY A 62 -17.96 -10.03 3.01
C GLY A 62 -18.98 -9.67 4.09
N ARG A 63 -19.31 -10.61 4.99
CA ARG A 63 -20.13 -10.37 6.19
C ARG A 63 -19.31 -10.14 7.46
N SER A 64 -17.97 -10.17 7.37
CA SER A 64 -17.05 -9.81 8.46
C SER A 64 -17.30 -8.39 8.94
N ASP A 65 -16.94 -8.03 10.18
CA ASP A 65 -16.92 -6.63 10.63
C ASP A 65 -15.65 -5.86 10.22
N ASP A 66 -14.64 -6.58 9.72
CA ASP A 66 -13.43 -5.98 9.17
C ASP A 66 -13.66 -5.46 7.74
N GLY A 67 -13.54 -4.15 7.55
CA GLY A 67 -13.67 -3.50 6.26
C GLY A 67 -12.66 -4.00 5.22
N THR A 68 -11.45 -4.37 5.63
CA THR A 68 -10.41 -4.87 4.70
C THR A 68 -10.84 -6.22 4.14
N ALA A 69 -11.25 -7.14 5.01
CA ALA A 69 -11.83 -8.42 4.61
C ALA A 69 -13.09 -8.27 3.74
N ARG A 70 -13.94 -7.26 4.00
CA ARG A 70 -15.11 -6.95 3.16
C ARG A 70 -14.71 -6.51 1.75
N LEU A 71 -13.69 -5.65 1.63
CA LEU A 71 -13.20 -5.18 0.34
C LEU A 71 -12.53 -6.29 -0.47
N ASP A 72 -11.70 -7.12 0.16
CA ASP A 72 -11.08 -8.27 -0.50
C ASP A 72 -12.13 -9.28 -0.98
N ALA A 73 -13.15 -9.53 -0.16
CA ALA A 73 -14.32 -10.29 -0.56
C ALA A 73 -15.05 -9.66 -1.76
N ALA A 74 -15.23 -8.34 -1.76
CA ALA A 74 -15.84 -7.62 -2.88
C ALA A 74 -15.05 -7.82 -4.18
N ARG A 75 -13.72 -7.68 -4.12
CA ARG A 75 -12.82 -7.90 -5.25
C ARG A 75 -12.91 -9.32 -5.78
N ALA A 76 -12.89 -10.32 -4.89
CA ALA A 76 -13.02 -11.72 -5.28
C ALA A 76 -14.40 -12.02 -5.92
N ILE A 77 -15.47 -11.44 -5.40
CA ILE A 77 -16.81 -11.57 -5.98
C ILE A 77 -16.87 -10.94 -7.37
N ALA A 78 -16.42 -9.69 -7.53
CA ALA A 78 -16.39 -9.01 -8.82
C ALA A 78 -15.55 -9.80 -9.85
N ALA A 79 -14.35 -10.24 -9.45
CA ALA A 79 -13.45 -11.03 -10.30
C ALA A 79 -14.07 -12.38 -10.72
N SER A 80 -14.83 -13.03 -9.84
CA SER A 80 -15.55 -14.27 -10.19
C SER A 80 -16.59 -14.08 -11.31
N HIS A 81 -17.03 -12.84 -11.52
CA HIS A 81 -17.94 -12.44 -12.58
C HIS A 81 -17.22 -11.79 -13.77
N GLY A 82 -15.88 -11.78 -13.80
CA GLY A 82 -15.09 -11.15 -14.86
C GLY A 82 -15.06 -9.63 -14.80
N LEU A 83 -15.42 -9.04 -13.65
CA LEU A 83 -15.44 -7.60 -13.43
C LEU A 83 -14.32 -7.19 -12.47
N THR A 84 -13.78 -6.00 -12.66
CA THR A 84 -12.90 -5.37 -11.66
C THR A 84 -13.77 -4.60 -10.66
N TYR A 85 -13.56 -4.85 -9.38
CA TYR A 85 -14.20 -4.06 -8.33
C TYR A 85 -13.79 -2.59 -8.48
N LYS A 86 -14.77 -1.70 -8.45
CA LYS A 86 -14.60 -0.25 -8.48
C LYS A 86 -15.50 0.35 -7.40
N PRO A 87 -15.03 1.33 -6.61
CA PRO A 87 -15.90 2.09 -5.71
C PRO A 87 -17.03 2.77 -6.48
N ILE A 88 -18.17 3.01 -5.84
CA ILE A 88 -19.36 3.57 -6.50
C ILE A 88 -19.08 4.86 -7.28
N ARG A 89 -18.23 5.75 -6.77
CA ARG A 89 -17.83 6.99 -7.47
C ARG A 89 -17.18 6.72 -8.81
N ASP A 90 -16.33 5.70 -8.90
CA ASP A 90 -15.68 5.31 -10.15
C ASP A 90 -16.60 4.50 -11.06
N VAL A 91 -17.64 3.89 -10.50
CA VAL A 91 -18.68 3.17 -11.27
C VAL A 91 -19.60 4.16 -11.98
N GLU A 92 -19.91 5.29 -11.35
CA GLU A 92 -20.75 6.36 -11.93
C GLU A 92 -20.18 6.93 -13.24
N ASP A 93 -18.86 6.98 -13.36
CA ASP A 93 -18.15 7.51 -14.53
C ASP A 93 -17.95 6.48 -15.65
N LEU A 94 -18.45 5.25 -15.51
CA LEU A 94 -18.26 4.19 -16.50
C LEU A 94 -19.18 4.36 -17.73
N PRO A 95 -18.75 3.88 -18.91
CA PRO A 95 -19.62 3.78 -20.08
C PRO A 95 -20.88 2.95 -19.80
N LEU A 96 -21.98 3.30 -20.47
CA LEU A 96 -23.28 2.64 -20.30
C LEU A 96 -23.20 1.12 -20.51
N GLU A 97 -22.39 0.66 -21.47
CA GLU A 97 -22.19 -0.75 -21.75
C GLU A 97 -21.59 -1.51 -20.55
N GLU A 98 -20.64 -0.91 -19.83
CA GLU A 98 -20.02 -1.53 -18.65
C GLU A 98 -20.98 -1.51 -17.45
N LEU A 99 -21.76 -0.44 -17.30
CA LEU A 99 -22.83 -0.36 -16.31
C LEU A 99 -23.89 -1.45 -16.53
N LEU A 100 -24.31 -1.67 -17.77
CA LEU A 100 -25.25 -2.73 -18.13
C LEU A 100 -24.67 -4.13 -17.83
N ALA A 101 -23.41 -4.38 -18.21
CA ALA A 101 -22.74 -5.65 -17.90
C ALA A 101 -22.70 -5.94 -16.39
N ARG A 102 -22.47 -4.91 -15.56
CA ARG A 102 -22.53 -5.02 -14.08
C ARG A 102 -23.93 -5.37 -13.59
N VAL A 103 -24.99 -4.75 -14.14
CA VAL A 103 -26.38 -5.05 -13.75
C VAL A 103 -26.82 -6.45 -14.22
N GLU A 104 -26.43 -6.88 -15.41
CA GLU A 104 -26.75 -8.20 -15.96
C GLU A 104 -26.20 -9.33 -15.10
N VAL A 105 -24.99 -9.16 -14.54
CA VAL A 105 -24.38 -10.12 -13.60
C VAL A 105 -25.24 -10.35 -12.36
N LEU A 106 -26.04 -9.36 -11.95
CA LEU A 106 -26.92 -9.46 -10.78
C LEU A 106 -28.23 -10.19 -11.07
N GLN A 107 -28.61 -10.33 -12.34
CA GLN A 107 -29.87 -10.98 -12.70
C GLN A 107 -29.79 -12.49 -12.48
N ARG A 108 -30.69 -13.01 -11.65
CA ARG A 108 -30.94 -14.44 -11.53
C ARG A 108 -31.93 -14.88 -12.61
N ARG A 109 -31.90 -16.17 -12.94
CA ARG A 109 -32.81 -16.78 -13.94
C ARG A 109 -34.29 -16.70 -13.57
N ASP A 110 -34.61 -16.43 -12.31
CA ASP A 110 -35.97 -16.23 -11.79
C ASP A 110 -36.41 -14.76 -11.86
N GLY A 111 -35.60 -13.86 -12.43
CA GLY A 111 -35.88 -12.43 -12.54
C GLY A 111 -35.52 -11.62 -11.28
N THR A 112 -35.04 -12.25 -10.21
CA THR A 112 -34.63 -11.55 -8.99
C THR A 112 -33.18 -11.11 -9.02
N ALA A 113 -32.83 -10.03 -8.32
CA ALA A 113 -31.45 -9.56 -8.22
C ALA A 113 -30.68 -10.31 -7.12
N ASN A 114 -29.41 -10.63 -7.37
CA ASN A 114 -28.54 -11.24 -6.37
C ASN A 114 -28.03 -10.20 -5.36
N ALA A 115 -28.83 -9.92 -4.33
CA ALA A 115 -28.53 -8.92 -3.30
C ALA A 115 -27.20 -9.15 -2.55
N VAL A 116 -26.69 -10.39 -2.50
CA VAL A 116 -25.40 -10.70 -1.86
C VAL A 116 -24.21 -10.23 -2.72
N THR A 117 -24.35 -10.28 -4.04
CA THR A 117 -23.31 -9.89 -5.00
C THR A 117 -23.42 -8.41 -5.39
N ALA A 118 -24.59 -7.80 -5.25
CA ALA A 118 -24.85 -6.41 -5.63
C ALA A 118 -23.81 -5.42 -5.07
N PRO A 119 -23.43 -5.47 -3.77
CA PRO A 119 -22.48 -4.50 -3.24
C PRO A 119 -21.07 -4.59 -3.85
N ALA A 120 -20.65 -5.79 -4.22
CA ALA A 120 -19.35 -6.04 -4.83
C ALA A 120 -19.30 -5.62 -6.31
N VAL A 121 -20.42 -5.75 -7.02
CA VAL A 121 -20.49 -5.43 -8.46
C VAL A 121 -20.79 -3.95 -8.71
N LEU A 122 -21.64 -3.36 -7.88
CA LEU A 122 -22.03 -1.95 -7.95
C LEU A 122 -21.09 -1.02 -7.18
N GLY A 123 -20.12 -1.56 -6.44
CA GLY A 123 -19.13 -0.75 -5.74
C GLY A 123 -19.61 -0.09 -4.46
N THR A 124 -20.71 -0.57 -3.86
CA THR A 124 -21.30 0.05 -2.65
C THR A 124 -20.64 -0.41 -1.35
N ILE A 125 -19.67 -1.33 -1.42
CA ILE A 125 -18.82 -1.66 -0.26
C ILE A 125 -17.88 -0.49 -0.04
N GLU A 126 -17.90 0.11 1.14
CA GLU A 126 -16.97 1.18 1.49
C GLU A 126 -15.54 0.64 1.48
N VAL A 127 -14.66 1.32 0.74
CA VAL A 127 -13.22 1.11 0.85
C VAL A 127 -12.83 1.53 2.27
N PRO A 128 -12.12 0.68 3.05
CA PRO A 128 -11.68 1.03 4.38
C PRO A 128 -10.90 2.34 4.33
N SER A 129 -11.41 3.36 5.02
CA SER A 129 -10.78 4.66 5.14
C SER A 129 -9.58 4.57 6.07
N VAL A 130 -8.47 4.04 5.57
CA VAL A 130 -7.19 4.10 6.28
C VAL A 130 -6.75 5.56 6.32
N THR A 131 -6.65 6.14 7.51
CA THR A 131 -6.11 7.49 7.72
C THR A 131 -4.60 7.54 7.48
N VAL A 132 -4.01 8.73 7.32
CA VAL A 132 -2.55 8.86 7.14
C VAL A 132 -1.78 8.26 8.34
N SER A 133 -2.30 8.46 9.56
CA SER A 133 -1.70 7.87 10.77
C SER A 133 -1.81 6.35 10.82
N GLU A 134 -2.90 5.78 10.32
CA GLU A 134 -3.10 4.34 10.18
C GLU A 134 -2.23 3.74 9.09
N ALA A 135 -2.09 4.44 7.97
CA ALA A 135 -1.22 4.03 6.88
C ALA A 135 0.23 3.87 7.39
N LEU A 136 0.69 4.77 8.26
CA LEU A 136 2.00 4.61 8.89
C LEU A 136 2.09 3.36 9.79
N ARG A 137 1.03 3.03 10.53
CA ARG A 137 1.00 1.81 11.37
C ARG A 137 1.03 0.55 10.51
N GLU A 138 0.20 0.51 9.47
CA GLU A 138 0.12 -0.58 8.51
C GLU A 138 1.44 -0.76 7.75
N TYR A 139 2.10 0.33 7.39
CA TYR A 139 3.38 0.31 6.72
C TYR A 139 4.43 -0.51 7.49
N TRP A 140 4.49 -0.42 8.81
CA TRP A 140 5.43 -1.21 9.62
C TRP A 140 5.15 -2.71 9.58
N THR A 141 3.88 -3.08 9.64
CA THR A 141 3.43 -4.47 9.56
C THR A 141 3.76 -5.05 8.18
N LEU A 142 3.49 -4.28 7.13
CA LEU A 142 3.66 -4.68 5.74
C LEU A 142 5.13 -4.76 5.30
N THR A 143 6.01 -3.91 5.87
CA THR A 143 7.43 -3.80 5.47
C THR A 143 8.41 -4.44 6.45
N SER A 144 7.93 -5.41 7.24
CA SER A 144 8.75 -6.16 8.21
C SER A 144 10.00 -6.80 7.60
N ASP A 145 9.95 -7.16 6.31
CA ASP A 145 11.06 -7.65 5.49
C ASP A 145 12.20 -6.63 5.36
N ARG A 146 11.89 -5.33 5.22
CA ARG A 146 12.88 -4.24 5.05
C ARG A 146 13.69 -3.94 6.32
N VAL A 147 13.32 -4.55 7.44
CA VAL A 147 13.85 -4.26 8.78
C VAL A 147 14.39 -5.51 9.49
N ARG A 148 14.28 -6.70 8.88
CA ARG A 148 14.64 -7.99 9.47
C ARG A 148 16.10 -8.04 9.96
N ASP A 149 17.03 -7.58 9.13
CA ASP A 149 18.48 -7.70 9.40
C ASP A 149 19.10 -6.45 10.05
N LYS A 150 18.28 -5.52 10.53
CA LYS A 150 18.75 -4.24 11.08
C LYS A 150 18.93 -4.30 12.60
N SER A 151 20.02 -3.70 13.09
CA SER A 151 20.21 -3.43 14.53
C SER A 151 19.18 -2.42 15.05
N ALA A 152 18.96 -2.38 16.37
CA ALA A 152 17.99 -1.46 16.97
C ALA A 152 18.22 0.01 16.58
N ASP A 153 19.47 0.47 16.53
CA ASP A 153 19.79 1.84 16.09
C ASP A 153 19.51 2.05 14.60
N GLN A 154 19.81 1.07 13.75
CA GLN A 154 19.47 1.13 12.33
C GLN A 154 17.95 1.18 12.10
N LYS A 155 17.16 0.44 12.89
CA LYS A 155 15.69 0.53 12.87
C LYS A 155 15.23 1.93 13.24
N ARG A 156 15.70 2.45 14.37
CA ARG A 156 15.39 3.81 14.85
C ARG A 156 15.70 4.89 13.80
N ARG A 157 16.90 4.84 13.20
CA ARG A 157 17.32 5.79 12.15
C ARG A 157 16.52 5.66 10.86
N TRP A 158 15.93 4.50 10.60
CA TRP A 158 15.09 4.25 9.42
C TRP A 158 13.62 4.65 9.64
N GLU A 159 13.09 4.45 10.86
CA GLU A 159 11.72 4.80 11.24
C GLU A 159 11.54 6.30 11.46
N ASN A 160 12.49 6.96 12.14
CA ASN A 160 12.35 8.35 12.56
C ASN A 160 12.07 9.32 11.40
N PRO A 161 12.75 9.23 10.23
CA PRO A 161 12.45 10.09 9.09
C PRO A 161 11.01 9.95 8.57
N ARG A 162 10.46 8.73 8.55
CA ARG A 162 9.08 8.46 8.11
C ARG A 162 8.06 8.96 9.14
N LYS A 163 8.31 8.70 10.43
CA LYS A 163 7.48 9.23 11.53
C LYS A 163 7.44 10.76 11.49
N LYS A 164 8.59 11.40 11.25
CA LYS A 164 8.69 12.85 11.08
C LYS A 164 7.89 13.34 9.88
N ALA A 165 8.09 12.74 8.70
CA ALA A 165 7.41 13.15 7.48
C ALA A 165 5.88 13.06 7.60
N VAL A 166 5.37 11.96 8.14
CA VAL A 166 3.93 11.75 8.36
C VAL A 166 3.38 12.73 9.39
N ARG A 167 4.08 12.93 10.51
CA ARG A 167 3.65 13.90 11.53
C ARG A 167 3.55 15.31 10.94
N ASN A 168 4.60 15.76 10.26
CA ASN A 168 4.62 17.08 9.63
C ASN A 168 3.47 17.24 8.62
N PHE A 169 3.16 16.20 7.86
CA PHE A 169 2.03 16.23 6.93
C PHE A 169 0.69 16.36 7.67
N ILE A 170 0.47 15.55 8.71
CA ILE A 170 -0.74 15.60 9.54
C ILE A 170 -0.89 16.96 10.23
N ASP A 171 0.20 17.57 10.69
CA ASP A 171 0.16 18.89 11.34
C ASP A 171 -0.30 20.00 10.37
N VAL A 172 -0.06 19.85 9.07
CA VAL A 172 -0.43 20.85 8.04
C VAL A 172 -1.81 20.57 7.44
N VAL A 173 -2.09 19.31 7.10
CA VAL A 173 -3.27 18.91 6.32
C VAL A 173 -4.37 18.29 7.18
N GLY A 174 -4.00 17.73 8.34
CA GLY A 174 -4.87 16.90 9.17
C GLY A 174 -4.74 15.40 8.87
N ASP A 175 -5.26 14.58 9.79
CA ASP A 175 -5.26 13.11 9.64
C ASP A 175 -6.47 12.65 8.81
N LYS A 176 -6.36 12.85 7.49
CA LYS A 176 -7.41 12.49 6.52
C LYS A 176 -7.30 11.02 6.08
N PRO A 177 -8.40 10.41 5.60
CA PRO A 177 -8.33 9.15 4.86
C PRO A 177 -7.41 9.26 3.64
N VAL A 178 -6.58 8.26 3.39
CA VAL A 178 -5.65 8.25 2.25
C VAL A 178 -6.39 8.35 0.91
N ALA A 179 -7.60 7.78 0.83
CA ALA A 179 -8.46 7.86 -0.36
C ALA A 179 -9.02 9.26 -0.63
N GLU A 180 -9.06 10.14 0.37
CA GLU A 180 -9.57 11.51 0.24
C GLU A 180 -8.45 12.54 0.00
N LEU A 181 -7.18 12.11 -0.03
CA LEU A 181 -6.06 13.00 -0.25
C LEU A 181 -6.10 13.58 -1.66
N THR A 182 -6.18 14.90 -1.73
CA THR A 182 -6.24 15.66 -2.96
C THR A 182 -4.89 16.25 -3.33
N ARG A 183 -4.78 16.75 -4.56
CA ARG A 183 -3.59 17.49 -4.99
C ARG A 183 -3.34 18.75 -4.16
N ALA A 184 -4.39 19.42 -3.70
CA ALA A 184 -4.30 20.63 -2.89
C ALA A 184 -3.58 20.35 -1.56
N ASP A 185 -3.91 19.24 -0.90
CA ASP A 185 -3.28 18.83 0.36
C ASP A 185 -1.74 18.71 0.23
N PHE A 186 -1.25 18.11 -0.86
CA PHE A 186 0.19 18.02 -1.09
C PHE A 186 0.84 19.35 -1.48
N LEU A 187 0.09 20.26 -2.11
CA LEU A 187 0.56 21.61 -2.43
C LEU A 187 0.63 22.48 -1.17
N ASP A 188 -0.31 22.32 -0.24
CA ASP A 188 -0.30 23.00 1.05
C ASP A 188 0.91 22.55 1.87
N PHE A 189 1.16 21.23 1.94
CA PHE A 189 2.37 20.69 2.58
C PHE A 189 3.66 21.20 1.94
N ARG A 190 3.69 21.32 0.60
CA ARG A 190 4.83 21.89 -0.12
C ARG A 190 5.01 23.38 0.18
N SER A 191 3.93 24.13 0.33
CA SER A 191 3.98 25.58 0.61
C SER A 191 4.47 25.84 2.03
N TRP A 192 3.98 25.07 3.01
CA TRP A 192 4.50 25.07 4.37
C TRP A 192 6.02 24.79 4.44
N TRP A 193 6.51 23.86 3.61
CA TRP A 193 7.95 23.61 3.49
C TRP A 193 8.73 24.80 2.92
N LEU A 194 8.16 25.54 1.96
CA LEU A 194 8.81 26.73 1.40
C LEU A 194 8.94 27.85 2.44
N GLU A 195 7.93 28.03 3.28
CA GLU A 195 7.95 29.00 4.40
C GLU A 195 9.05 28.63 5.41
N ARG A 196 9.10 27.37 5.86
CA ARG A 196 10.16 26.91 6.77
C ARG A 196 11.57 27.02 6.19
N LEU A 197 11.73 26.81 4.88
CA LEU A 197 13.04 26.97 4.24
C LEU A 197 13.52 28.42 4.29
N ALA A 198 12.60 29.39 4.19
CA ALA A 198 12.92 30.81 4.30
C ALA A 198 13.27 31.21 5.73
N GLU A 199 12.58 30.66 6.73
CA GLU A 199 12.75 31.04 8.14
C GLU A 199 13.91 30.32 8.85
N GLU A 200 14.08 29.01 8.61
CA GLU A 200 14.95 28.15 9.42
C GLU A 200 16.33 27.88 8.78
N THR A 201 16.70 28.57 7.69
CA THR A 201 17.93 28.31 6.90
C THR A 201 18.12 26.85 6.48
N LEU A 202 17.01 26.13 6.31
CA LEU A 202 17.02 24.73 5.93
C LEU A 202 17.31 24.56 4.43
N THR A 203 17.72 23.34 4.05
CA THR A 203 18.01 23.00 2.65
C THR A 203 16.80 22.37 1.98
N PRO A 204 16.54 22.61 0.66
CA PRO A 204 15.46 21.94 -0.08
C PRO A 204 15.49 20.41 0.02
N ASN A 205 16.67 19.83 0.21
CA ASN A 205 16.87 18.39 0.48
C ASN A 205 16.06 17.89 1.70
N SER A 206 15.87 18.72 2.73
CA SER A 206 15.09 18.33 3.91
C SER A 206 13.61 18.18 3.58
N ALA A 207 13.03 19.12 2.83
CA ALA A 207 11.66 19.04 2.34
C ALA A 207 11.46 17.84 1.39
N ASN A 208 12.41 17.66 0.47
CA ASN A 208 12.43 16.55 -0.48
C ASN A 208 12.46 15.18 0.24
N LYS A 209 13.23 15.04 1.33
CA LYS A 209 13.24 13.81 2.13
C LYS A 209 11.89 13.52 2.77
N ASP A 210 11.24 14.52 3.35
CA ASP A 210 9.93 14.34 3.95
C ASP A 210 8.88 13.95 2.88
N LEU A 211 8.89 14.59 1.71
CA LEU A 211 8.02 14.21 0.57
C LEU A 211 8.29 12.79 0.06
N ILE A 212 9.56 12.37 -0.04
CA ILE A 212 9.95 11.01 -0.44
C ILE A 212 9.45 9.98 0.58
N HIS A 213 9.66 10.22 1.87
CA HIS A 213 9.26 9.29 2.91
C HIS A 213 7.74 9.18 3.04
N LEU A 214 7.02 10.30 2.95
CA LEU A 214 5.56 10.30 2.90
C LEU A 214 5.06 9.51 1.68
N SER A 215 5.62 9.78 0.49
CA SER A 215 5.24 9.08 -0.74
C SER A 215 5.50 7.57 -0.66
N ASP A 216 6.64 7.15 -0.09
CA ASP A 216 6.97 5.73 0.12
C ASP A 216 5.95 5.04 1.04
N VAL A 217 5.55 5.70 2.14
CA VAL A 217 4.54 5.16 3.06
C VAL A 217 3.20 4.99 2.35
N LEU A 218 2.69 6.05 1.73
CA LEU A 218 1.37 6.03 1.09
C LEU A 218 1.31 5.02 -0.06
N LYS A 219 2.31 5.04 -0.96
CA LYS A 219 2.36 4.12 -2.11
C LYS A 219 2.51 2.66 -1.68
N THR A 220 3.35 2.38 -0.68
CA THR A 220 3.55 1.00 -0.22
C THR A 220 2.27 0.44 0.41
N VAL A 221 1.54 1.26 1.18
CA VAL A 221 0.27 0.83 1.77
C VAL A 221 -0.81 0.64 0.70
N ASP A 222 -0.92 1.59 -0.23
CA ASP A 222 -1.83 1.51 -1.36
C ASP A 222 -1.59 0.25 -2.21
N GLU A 223 -0.33 -0.04 -2.57
CA GLU A 223 0.06 -1.20 -3.35
C GLU A 223 -0.20 -2.52 -2.59
N LEU A 224 0.24 -2.63 -1.34
CA LEU A 224 0.19 -3.89 -0.60
C LEU A 224 -1.19 -4.22 -0.01
N LYS A 225 -2.03 -3.21 0.25
CA LYS A 225 -3.46 -3.38 0.53
C LYS A 225 -4.29 -3.41 -0.76
N GLY A 226 -3.65 -3.13 -1.89
CA GLY A 226 -4.23 -3.09 -3.22
C GLY A 226 -5.32 -2.04 -3.38
N PHE A 227 -5.32 -0.94 -2.61
CA PHE A 227 -6.39 0.06 -2.66
C PHE A 227 -6.58 0.68 -4.06
N ASP A 228 -5.53 0.69 -4.89
CA ASP A 228 -5.52 1.19 -6.28
C ASP A 228 -5.92 2.67 -6.35
N LEU A 229 -5.41 3.46 -5.40
CA LEU A 229 -5.70 4.88 -5.26
C LEU A 229 -4.84 5.69 -6.23
N ASN A 230 -5.47 6.63 -6.95
CA ASN A 230 -4.75 7.59 -7.78
C ASN A 230 -4.11 8.70 -6.93
N LEU A 231 -3.03 8.38 -6.22
CA LEU A 231 -2.35 9.32 -5.32
C LEU A 231 -1.65 10.45 -6.12
N PRO A 232 -2.02 11.74 -5.92
CA PRO A 232 -1.52 12.85 -6.72
C PRO A 232 -0.13 13.35 -6.27
N LEU A 233 0.88 12.48 -6.30
CA LEU A 233 2.23 12.70 -5.75
C LEU A 233 3.26 13.27 -6.77
N GLN A 234 2.84 13.56 -8.00
CA GLN A 234 3.74 13.90 -9.11
C GLN A 234 4.29 15.33 -8.99
N LYS A 235 5.52 15.65 -9.42
CA LYS A 235 6.04 17.03 -9.49
C LYS A 235 5.95 17.87 -8.19
N LEU A 236 6.10 17.24 -7.01
CA LEU A 236 6.08 17.94 -5.71
C LEU A 236 7.47 18.42 -5.26
N MET A 237 8.53 17.83 -5.81
CA MET A 237 9.91 18.06 -5.39
C MET A 237 10.34 19.52 -5.57
N LEU A 238 11.10 20.02 -4.61
CA LEU A 238 11.72 21.35 -4.67
C LEU A 238 13.04 21.26 -5.45
N LYS A 239 13.33 22.31 -6.23
CA LYS A 239 14.59 22.42 -6.96
C LYS A 239 15.72 22.54 -5.94
N GLU A 240 16.69 21.63 -6.02
CA GLU A 240 17.90 21.73 -5.21
C GLU A 240 18.85 22.73 -5.88
N GLY A 241 19.39 23.65 -5.07
CA GLY A 241 20.52 24.48 -5.48
C GLY A 241 21.83 23.67 -5.47
N ASP A 242 22.92 24.32 -5.85
CA ASP A 242 24.24 23.69 -5.80
C ASP A 242 24.53 23.18 -4.38
N LYS A 243 25.00 21.94 -4.30
CA LYS A 243 25.40 21.36 -3.01
C LYS A 243 26.50 22.24 -2.44
N LYS A 244 26.24 22.88 -1.29
CA LYS A 244 27.29 23.54 -0.52
C LYS A 244 28.35 22.50 -0.22
N GLU A 245 29.47 22.60 -0.92
CA GLU A 245 30.63 21.75 -0.68
C GLU A 245 31.13 22.06 0.73
N ARG A 246 31.29 21.02 1.55
CA ARG A 246 31.87 21.19 2.88
C ARG A 246 33.33 21.51 2.66
N VAL A 247 33.71 22.77 2.85
CA VAL A 247 35.09 23.21 2.69
C VAL A 247 35.94 22.44 3.70
N PRO A 248 37.03 21.77 3.28
CA PRO A 248 37.93 21.13 4.22
C PRO A 248 38.55 22.19 5.13
N PHE A 249 38.86 21.81 6.37
CA PHE A 249 39.68 22.67 7.23
C PHE A 249 41.05 22.85 6.58
N SER A 250 41.57 24.07 6.60
CA SER A 250 42.92 24.33 6.11
C SER A 250 43.97 23.72 7.06
N ASP A 251 45.12 23.35 6.52
CA ASP A 251 46.24 22.81 7.31
C ASP A 251 46.61 23.73 8.48
N ALA A 252 46.62 25.05 8.26
CA ALA A 252 46.89 26.02 9.30
C ALA A 252 45.83 25.98 10.41
N TRP A 253 44.54 25.90 10.04
CA TRP A 253 43.48 25.80 11.04
C TRP A 253 43.56 24.50 11.85
N VAL A 254 43.90 23.38 11.20
CA VAL A 254 44.11 22.10 11.89
C VAL A 254 45.28 22.20 12.87
N ARG A 255 46.43 22.74 12.46
CA ARG A 255 47.62 22.89 13.33
C ARG A 255 47.38 23.87 14.48
N ASP A 256 46.81 25.03 14.18
CA ASP A 256 46.77 26.16 15.11
C ASP A 256 45.54 26.16 16.02
N ARG A 257 44.51 25.36 15.71
CA ARG A 257 43.28 25.25 16.53
C ARG A 257 43.02 23.85 17.02
N LEU A 258 43.00 22.84 16.14
CA LEU A 258 42.71 21.46 16.56
C LEU A 258 43.89 20.78 17.25
N LEU A 259 45.13 21.08 16.83
CA LEU A 259 46.36 20.48 17.35
C LEU A 259 47.21 21.46 18.16
N ALA A 260 46.66 22.61 18.55
CA ALA A 260 47.37 23.55 19.40
C ALA A 260 47.70 22.95 20.77
N GLN A 261 48.70 23.52 21.43
CA GLN A 261 49.11 23.12 22.77
C GLN A 261 47.89 23.17 23.70
N ASP A 262 47.65 22.07 24.41
CA ASP A 262 46.52 21.85 25.32
C ASP A 262 45.11 21.89 24.71
N ALA A 263 44.95 22.01 23.38
CA ALA A 263 43.64 22.04 22.72
C ALA A 263 42.81 20.76 22.94
N LEU A 264 43.49 19.62 23.11
CA LEU A 264 42.87 18.31 23.33
C LEU A 264 42.93 17.86 24.79
N SER A 265 43.35 18.73 25.71
CA SER A 265 43.53 18.43 27.14
C SER A 265 42.25 17.93 27.82
N GLY A 266 41.09 18.42 27.39
CA GLY A 266 39.76 18.02 27.90
C GLY A 266 39.22 16.69 27.36
N LEU A 267 39.91 16.04 26.42
CA LEU A 267 39.55 14.71 25.91
C LEU A 267 40.29 13.62 26.69
N ASN A 268 39.63 12.49 26.90
CA ASN A 268 40.28 11.28 27.41
C ASN A 268 41.34 10.75 26.43
N PRO A 269 42.31 9.94 26.90
CA PRO A 269 43.42 9.48 26.08
C PRO A 269 43.00 8.78 24.77
N GLU A 270 41.94 7.97 24.82
CA GLU A 270 41.44 7.22 23.66
C GLU A 270 40.86 8.16 22.59
N ALA A 271 40.00 9.11 22.97
CA ALA A 271 39.42 10.06 22.00
C ALA A 271 40.49 10.96 21.36
N ARG A 272 41.53 11.33 22.14
CA ARG A 272 42.68 12.08 21.62
C ARG A 272 43.46 11.27 20.58
N ALA A 273 43.74 10.00 20.87
CA ALA A 273 44.43 9.10 19.95
C ALA A 273 43.63 8.88 18.65
N ILE A 274 42.31 8.73 18.75
CA ILE A 274 41.42 8.59 17.60
C ILE A 274 41.46 9.83 16.71
N LEU A 275 41.30 11.04 17.28
CA LEU A 275 41.33 12.27 16.50
C LEU A 275 42.66 12.45 15.75
N VAL A 276 43.78 12.21 16.43
CA VAL A 276 45.12 12.29 15.82
C VAL A 276 45.29 11.22 14.75
N GLY A 277 44.82 10.00 14.97
CA GLY A 277 44.85 8.94 13.97
C GLY A 277 44.05 9.28 12.72
N MET A 278 42.83 9.82 12.88
CA MET A 278 42.01 10.28 11.76
C MET A 278 42.70 11.35 10.92
N ILE A 279 43.37 12.32 11.57
CA ILE A 279 44.10 13.38 10.87
C ILE A 279 45.27 12.79 10.07
N ASN A 280 45.98 11.80 10.60
CA ASN A 280 47.16 11.23 9.95
C ASN A 280 46.84 10.22 8.84
N THR A 281 45.77 9.44 8.97
CA THR A 281 45.51 8.31 8.06
C THR A 281 44.20 8.45 7.29
N GLY A 282 43.32 9.38 7.65
CA GLY A 282 42.03 9.59 6.99
C GLY A 282 41.00 8.47 7.22
N TYR A 283 41.18 7.60 8.23
CA TYR A 283 40.18 6.57 8.51
C TYR A 283 38.88 7.18 9.05
N LEU A 284 37.77 6.49 8.84
CA LEU A 284 36.46 6.90 9.38
C LEU A 284 36.33 6.46 10.83
N THR A 285 35.65 7.25 11.66
CA THR A 285 35.39 6.90 13.07
C THR A 285 34.67 5.57 13.23
N CYS A 286 33.82 5.18 12.27
CA CYS A 286 33.12 3.90 12.28
C CYS A 286 34.00 2.69 11.96
N SER A 287 35.26 2.89 11.56
CA SER A 287 36.21 1.82 11.25
C SER A 287 36.98 1.31 12.47
N LEU A 288 36.83 1.98 13.62
CA LEU A 288 37.52 1.68 14.88
C LEU A 288 36.69 0.87 15.87
N TRP A 289 35.46 0.49 15.49
CA TRP A 289 34.48 -0.22 16.32
C TRP A 289 34.01 -1.49 15.64
#